data_AF-A0A948ZH89-F1
#
_entry.id   AF-A0A948ZH89-F1
#
_cell.length_a   1.000
_cell.length_b   1.000
_cell.length_c   1.000
_cell.angle_alpha   90.00
_cell.angle_beta   90.00
_cell.angle_gamma   90.00
#
_symmetry.space_group_name_H-M   'P 1'
#
loop_
_entity.id
_entity.type
_entity.pdbx_description
1 polymer ?
#
loop_
_entity_poly.entity_id
_entity_poly.type
_entity_poly.pdbx_seq_one_letter_code
_entity_poly.pdbx_strand_id
1 'polypeptide(L)'
;MLSPVPVILTGAMKLIDERTLDGSRRFTHLPRVADWISVRDHVLLLPGAEMVNFIGGEMAQDWLDFAFRGRRFLIRGHDDHFHLFVDDPQCSDLILYQVGRHFEQLLKTVREQ
;
A
#
# COMPACT_ATOMS: atom_id res chain seq x y z
N MET A 1 -21.71 -5.86 34.89
CA MET A 1 -22.28 -5.25 33.67
C MET A 1 -21.13 -4.92 32.74
N LEU A 2 -20.92 -5.71 31.69
CA LEU A 2 -19.88 -5.44 30.69
C LEU A 2 -20.44 -4.43 29.70
N SER A 3 -19.79 -3.27 29.60
CA SER A 3 -20.12 -2.26 28.60
C SER A 3 -19.90 -2.86 27.20
N PRO A 4 -20.77 -2.61 26.20
CA PRO A 4 -20.49 -3.05 24.85
C PRO A 4 -19.23 -2.36 24.34
N VAL A 5 -18.15 -3.13 24.17
CA VAL A 5 -16.96 -2.66 23.47
C VAL A 5 -17.39 -2.38 22.02
N PRO A 6 -17.26 -1.14 21.51
CA PRO A 6 -17.55 -0.89 20.11
C PRO A 6 -16.58 -1.71 19.26
N VAL A 7 -17.12 -2.62 18.47
CA VAL A 7 -16.40 -3.27 17.37
C VAL A 7 -16.18 -2.19 16.31
N ILE A 8 -15.00 -1.58 16.30
CA ILE A 8 -14.58 -0.70 15.21
C ILE A 8 -14.25 -1.60 14.02
N LEU A 9 -15.10 -1.64 13.00
CA LEU A 9 -14.73 -2.14 11.69
C LEU A 9 -13.60 -1.25 11.18
N THR A 10 -12.35 -1.71 11.25
CA THR A 10 -11.22 -1.05 10.60
C THR A 10 -11.52 -1.00 9.11
N GLY A 11 -11.83 0.21 8.62
CA GLY A 11 -12.47 0.44 7.32
C GLY A 11 -11.71 -0.21 6.17
N ALA A 12 -12.46 -0.78 5.23
CA ALA A 12 -11.91 -1.32 4.00
C ALA A 12 -11.07 -0.25 3.27
N MET A 13 -9.99 -0.70 2.63
CA MET A 13 -9.14 0.12 1.76
C MET A 13 -10.01 0.94 0.82
N LYS A 14 -9.77 2.24 0.83
CA LYS A 14 -10.51 3.24 0.07
C LYS A 14 -9.58 3.86 -0.95
N LEU A 15 -10.04 3.92 -2.20
CA LEU A 15 -9.34 4.66 -3.23
C LEU A 15 -9.47 6.17 -3.01
N ILE A 16 -8.37 6.87 -3.22
CA ILE A 16 -8.28 8.33 -3.29
C ILE A 16 -7.73 8.74 -4.65
N ASP A 17 -7.96 10.00 -5.07
CA ASP A 17 -7.33 10.60 -6.24
C ASP A 17 -6.65 11.89 -5.80
N GLU A 18 -5.41 11.75 -5.36
CA GLU A 18 -4.59 12.86 -4.92
C GLU A 18 -3.34 12.94 -5.77
N ARG A 19 -3.30 13.98 -6.60
CA ARG A 19 -2.26 14.16 -7.62
C ARG A 19 -1.11 14.95 -7.04
N THR A 20 0.09 14.43 -7.22
CA THR A 20 1.33 15.06 -6.78
C THR A 20 1.88 16.00 -7.87
N LEU A 21 2.83 16.85 -7.49
CA LEU A 21 3.46 17.81 -8.41
C LEU A 21 4.19 17.13 -9.59
N ASP A 22 4.68 15.91 -9.39
CA ASP A 22 5.33 15.10 -10.42
C ASP A 22 4.34 14.39 -11.37
N GLY A 23 3.03 14.58 -11.17
CA GLY A 23 1.99 14.01 -12.03
C GLY A 23 1.48 12.64 -11.60
N SER A 24 2.12 11.99 -10.62
CA SER A 24 1.64 10.70 -10.09
C SER A 24 0.36 10.86 -9.26
N ARG A 25 -0.35 9.74 -9.02
CA ARG A 25 -1.55 9.70 -8.18
C ARG A 25 -1.28 8.86 -6.95
N ARG A 26 -1.37 9.46 -5.76
CA ARG A 26 -1.58 8.71 -4.52
C ARG A 26 -2.99 8.14 -4.56
N PHE A 27 -3.11 6.82 -4.50
CA PHE A 27 -4.40 6.15 -4.65
C PHE A 27 -4.88 5.44 -3.39
N THR A 28 -4.01 5.19 -2.40
CA THR A 28 -4.42 4.76 -1.05
C THR A 28 -3.27 5.01 -0.06
N HIS A 29 -3.59 4.89 1.22
CA HIS A 29 -2.61 4.69 2.29
C HIS A 29 -3.07 3.54 3.18
N LEU A 30 -2.13 2.80 3.74
CA LEU A 30 -2.38 1.64 4.60
C LEU A 30 -1.53 1.76 5.87
N PRO A 31 -1.97 1.22 7.02
CA PRO A 31 -1.17 1.22 8.24
C PRO A 31 0.19 0.55 8.03
N ARG A 32 1.24 1.11 8.63
CA ARG A 32 2.60 0.55 8.62
C ARG A 32 2.78 -0.46 9.75
N VAL A 33 2.11 -1.62 9.63
CA VAL A 33 2.17 -2.70 10.64
C VAL A 33 3.18 -3.80 10.31
N ALA A 34 3.77 -3.78 9.12
CA ALA A 34 4.81 -4.72 8.67
C ALA A 34 6.09 -3.96 8.29
N ASP A 35 7.23 -4.64 8.35
CA ASP A 35 8.51 -4.09 7.91
C ASP A 35 8.64 -4.03 6.38
N TRP A 36 9.65 -3.31 5.89
CA TRP A 36 9.88 -3.14 4.45
C TRP A 36 10.27 -4.42 3.72
N ILE A 37 10.94 -5.35 4.41
CA ILE A 37 11.31 -6.64 3.84
C ILE A 37 10.04 -7.46 3.58
N SER A 38 9.09 -7.45 4.50
CA SER A 38 7.79 -8.10 4.37
C SER A 38 6.97 -7.46 3.24
N VAL A 39 6.95 -6.13 3.14
CA VAL A 39 6.28 -5.44 2.02
C VAL A 39 6.91 -5.80 0.69
N ARG A 40 8.25 -5.85 0.62
CA ARG A 40 9.01 -6.27 -0.55
C ARG A 40 8.65 -7.69 -0.98
N ASP A 41 8.71 -8.62 -0.05
CA ASP A 41 8.43 -10.03 -0.35
C ASP A 41 6.96 -10.21 -0.74
N HIS A 42 6.06 -9.40 -0.19
CA HIS A 42 4.65 -9.42 -0.56
C HIS A 42 4.38 -8.91 -1.99
N VAL A 43 5.22 -8.03 -2.54
CA VAL A 43 5.15 -7.66 -3.97
C VAL A 43 5.36 -8.89 -4.85
N LEU A 44 6.30 -9.76 -4.51
CA LEU A 44 6.61 -10.97 -5.27
C LEU A 44 5.45 -11.98 -5.27
N LEU A 45 4.51 -11.85 -4.33
CA LEU A 45 3.30 -12.66 -4.25
C LEU A 45 2.15 -12.11 -5.11
N LEU A 46 2.26 -10.92 -5.70
CA LEU A 46 1.25 -10.36 -6.60
C LEU A 46 1.46 -10.92 -8.02
N PRO A 47 0.57 -11.78 -8.56
CA PRO A 47 0.82 -12.44 -9.84
C PRO A 47 0.93 -11.44 -11.01
N GLY A 48 2.08 -11.45 -11.70
CA GLY A 48 2.38 -10.51 -12.77
C GLY A 48 2.92 -9.15 -12.30
N ALA A 49 3.32 -9.05 -11.03
CA ALA A 49 4.14 -7.95 -10.55
C ALA A 49 5.62 -8.24 -10.77
N GLU A 50 6.38 -7.18 -11.06
CA GLU A 50 7.82 -7.22 -11.24
C GLU A 50 8.46 -6.17 -10.35
N MET A 51 9.43 -6.57 -9.52
CA MET A 51 10.17 -5.63 -8.68
C MET A 51 11.09 -4.77 -9.54
N VAL A 52 10.98 -3.45 -9.42
CA VAL A 52 11.77 -2.49 -10.20
C VAL A 52 12.93 -1.96 -9.38
N ASN A 53 12.66 -1.52 -8.15
CA ASN A 53 13.69 -1.03 -7.24
C ASN A 53 13.23 -1.18 -5.78
N PHE A 54 14.16 -1.36 -4.87
CA PHE A 54 13.89 -1.43 -3.44
C PHE A 54 15.01 -0.75 -2.67
N ILE A 55 14.64 0.25 -1.87
CA ILE A 55 15.52 0.87 -0.88
C ILE A 55 14.86 0.62 0.47
N GLY A 56 15.48 -0.25 1.26
CA GLY A 56 15.04 -0.57 2.60
C GLY A 56 16.18 -1.12 3.44
N GLY A 57 16.11 -0.94 4.76
CA GLY A 57 17.04 -1.54 5.69
C GLY A 57 17.29 -0.66 6.89
N GLU A 58 17.88 0.52 6.69
CA GLU A 58 18.36 1.40 7.79
C GLU A 58 18.51 2.88 7.36
N MET A 59 17.93 3.29 6.23
CA MET A 59 18.09 4.65 5.70
C MET A 59 16.88 5.54 5.98
N ALA A 60 17.10 6.86 6.04
CA ALA A 60 16.07 7.85 6.37
C ALA A 60 14.88 7.90 5.39
N GLN A 61 14.98 7.28 4.20
CA GLN A 61 13.92 7.22 3.21
C GLN A 61 13.88 5.85 2.55
N ASP A 62 13.06 4.97 3.13
CA ASP A 62 12.76 3.69 2.51
C ASP A 62 11.63 3.86 1.46
N TRP A 63 11.78 3.18 0.33
CA TRP A 63 10.74 3.10 -0.70
C TRP A 63 10.86 1.83 -1.53
N LEU A 64 9.75 1.48 -2.17
CA LEU A 64 9.66 0.32 -3.05
C LEU A 64 8.98 0.70 -4.36
N ASP A 65 9.55 0.27 -5.47
CA ASP A 65 9.05 0.46 -6.82
C ASP A 65 8.81 -0.88 -7.51
N PHE A 66 7.67 -1.03 -8.17
CA PHE A 66 7.31 -2.24 -8.91
C PHE A 66 6.41 -1.94 -10.10
N ALA A 67 6.44 -2.82 -11.10
CA ALA A 67 5.52 -2.80 -12.21
C ALA A 67 4.42 -3.84 -11.99
N PHE A 68 3.20 -3.54 -12.42
CA PHE A 68 2.08 -4.48 -12.46
C PHE A 68 1.16 -4.13 -13.63
N ARG A 69 0.89 -5.10 -14.52
CA ARG A 69 0.05 -4.91 -15.72
C ARG A 69 0.44 -3.69 -16.58
N GLY A 70 1.75 -3.49 -16.77
CA GLY A 70 2.29 -2.38 -17.57
C GLY A 70 2.20 -1.00 -16.90
N ARG A 71 1.86 -0.94 -15.61
CA ARG A 71 1.81 0.30 -14.82
C ARG A 71 2.88 0.27 -13.74
N ARG A 72 3.49 1.42 -13.46
CA ARG A 72 4.51 1.59 -12.42
C ARG A 72 3.88 2.09 -11.14
N PHE A 73 4.25 1.47 -10.03
CA PHE A 73 3.75 1.74 -8.70
C PHE A 73 4.90 2.04 -7.74
N LEU A 74 4.64 2.92 -6.79
CA LEU A 74 5.60 3.33 -5.77
C LEU A 74 4.94 3.23 -4.40
N ILE A 75 5.66 2.67 -3.45
CA ILE A 75 5.30 2.64 -2.03
C ILE A 75 6.32 3.47 -1.27
N ARG A 76 5.85 4.47 -0.52
CA ARG A 76 6.67 5.27 0.39
C ARG A 76 6.14 5.13 1.80
N GLY A 77 7.05 5.04 2.77
CA GLY A 77 6.70 5.15 4.18
C GLY A 77 6.66 6.62 4.58
N HIS A 78 5.60 7.04 5.25
CA HIS A 78 5.52 8.36 5.88
C HIS A 78 4.69 8.21 7.16
N ASP A 79 5.23 8.68 8.29
CA ASP A 79 4.69 8.44 9.62
C ASP A 79 4.34 6.94 9.84
N ASP A 80 3.15 6.68 10.35
CA ASP A 80 2.61 5.34 10.64
C ASP A 80 1.93 4.68 9.42
N HIS A 81 2.20 5.15 8.20
CA HIS A 81 1.52 4.66 6.99
C HIS A 81 2.47 4.34 5.83
N PHE A 82 2.07 3.35 5.04
CA PHE A 82 2.52 3.17 3.67
C PHE A 82 1.59 3.92 2.73
N HIS A 83 2.14 4.83 1.94
CA HIS A 83 1.44 5.54 0.88
C HIS A 83 1.74 4.88 -0.47
N LEU A 84 0.67 4.52 -1.20
CA LEU A 84 0.77 3.85 -2.49
C LEU A 84 0.42 4.83 -3.61
N PHE A 85 1.31 4.88 -4.60
CA PHE A 85 1.23 5.78 -5.75
C PHE A 85 1.27 4.99 -7.05
N VAL A 86 0.65 5.53 -8.09
CA VAL A 86 0.75 5.08 -9.48
C VAL A 86 1.27 6.21 -10.34
N ASP A 87 2.20 5.91 -11.24
CA ASP A 87 2.86 6.90 -12.11
C ASP A 87 1.86 7.50 -13.12
N ASP A 88 1.00 6.66 -13.72
CA ASP A 88 -0.09 7.13 -14.58
C ASP A 88 -1.34 7.45 -13.75
N PRO A 89 -1.74 8.73 -13.58
CA PRO A 89 -2.92 9.11 -12.80
C PRO A 89 -4.24 8.67 -13.44
N GLN A 90 -4.24 8.28 -14.73
CA GLN A 90 -5.39 7.73 -15.44
C GLN A 90 -5.50 6.19 -15.29
N CYS A 91 -4.67 5.58 -14.45
CA CYS A 91 -4.75 4.15 -14.17
C CYS A 91 -6.15 3.77 -13.66
N SER A 92 -6.71 2.69 -14.20
CA SER A 92 -8.06 2.23 -13.86
C SER A 92 -8.18 1.90 -12.38
N ASP A 93 -9.26 2.35 -11.76
CA ASP A 93 -9.59 2.04 -10.37
C ASP A 93 -9.66 0.52 -10.11
N LEU A 94 -9.94 -0.31 -11.11
CA LEU A 94 -9.89 -1.78 -10.95
C LEU A 94 -8.45 -2.28 -10.67
N ILE A 95 -7.46 -1.71 -11.37
CA ILE A 95 -6.04 -2.06 -11.15
C ILE A 95 -5.59 -1.51 -9.81
N LEU A 96 -5.94 -0.27 -9.50
CA LEU A 96 -5.60 0.36 -8.22
C LEU A 96 -6.22 -0.42 -7.05
N TYR A 97 -7.46 -0.88 -7.20
CA TYR A 97 -8.13 -1.69 -6.19
C TYR A 97 -7.46 -3.05 -6.03
N GLN A 98 -7.05 -3.72 -7.11
CA GLN A 98 -6.31 -5.00 -7.03
C GLN A 98 -5.01 -4.85 -6.25
N VAL A 99 -4.21 -3.84 -6.59
CA VAL A 99 -2.95 -3.55 -5.90
C VAL A 99 -3.23 -3.18 -4.44
N GLY A 100 -4.14 -2.25 -4.19
CA GLY A 100 -4.50 -1.81 -2.84
C GLY A 100 -4.97 -2.97 -1.98
N ARG A 101 -5.85 -3.84 -2.49
CA ARG A 101 -6.37 -5.01 -1.78
C ARG A 101 -5.31 -6.05 -1.47
N HIS A 102 -4.36 -6.25 -2.39
CA HIS A 102 -3.25 -7.17 -2.18
C HIS A 102 -2.42 -6.74 -0.97
N PHE A 103 -2.02 -5.47 -0.89
CA PHE A 103 -1.26 -4.96 0.26
C PHE A 103 -2.10 -4.85 1.53
N GLU A 104 -3.40 -4.61 1.39
CA GLU A 104 -4.33 -4.59 2.52
C GLU A 104 -4.35 -5.94 3.28
N GLN A 105 -4.11 -7.07 2.60
CA GLN A 105 -4.05 -8.39 3.25
C GLN A 105 -2.86 -8.51 4.22
N LEU A 106 -1.73 -7.89 3.88
CA LEU A 106 -0.55 -7.85 4.73
C LEU A 106 -0.68 -6.80 5.84
N LEU A 107 -1.27 -5.64 5.51
CA LEU A 107 -1.16 -4.42 6.31
C LEU A 107 -2.40 -4.10 7.17
N LYS A 108 -3.40 -4.98 7.17
CA LYS A 108 -4.49 -4.89 8.15
C LYS A 108 -3.99 -5.28 9.53
N THR A 109 -4.32 -4.48 10.53
CA THR A 109 -4.26 -4.92 11.92
C THR A 109 -5.31 -6.01 12.12
N VAL A 110 -4.88 -7.25 12.35
CA VAL A 110 -5.73 -8.26 12.99
C VAL A 110 -5.75 -7.89 14.47
N ARG A 111 -6.91 -7.46 15.00
CA ARG A 111 -7.13 -7.54 16.44
C ARG A 111 -7.62 -8.95 16.74
N GLU A 112 -6.73 -9.80 17.23
CA GLU A 112 -7.13 -11.02 17.92
C GLU A 112 -7.86 -10.63 19.21
N GLN A 113 -8.94 -11.36 19.50
CA GLN A 113 -9.83 -11.16 20.65
C GLN A 113 -9.20 -11.64 21.95
#